data_AF-A0A3C1XW50-F1
#
_entry.id   AF-A0A3C1XW50-F1
#
_cell.length_a   1.000
_cell.length_b   1.000
_cell.length_c   1.000
_cell.angle_alpha   90.00
_cell.angle_beta   90.00
_cell.angle_gamma   90.00
#
_symmetry.space_group_name_H-M   'P 1'
#
loop_
_entity.id
_entity.type
_entity.pdbx_description
1 polymer ?
#
loop_
_entity_poly.entity_id
_entity_poly.type
_entity_poly.pdbx_seq_one_letter_code
_entity_poly.pdbx_strand_id
1 'polypeptide(L)'
;MRWTFADLASTYRFWALIVVWMLTAFAFAVFMESTPRIRPFPYAMLFSSDSAEQLAQAGTISGFLLGMLIASTRTIPRMILLSAICMAGYLAVWLSVDAPVDNLLEALTLSFMKFSGSMMRTAFLFALTLMVASVAVDRYAFGSAFVVVSVSEMIHYYAGLSQAGFVYEFITAGYGVLVSAIAMGIALVLLLTVRTGFDAPPKARYCPLKPEHRRGKNVRWVGVLLWSAAGVGMALGSIWPPQIFLIALGIPVLFLVLVGLTAAFAVGLIASTRWFYRIFGEMAFVHPSSKLFTPRAGALFFLLAPVSAPLLLWSLGSAVRDASSQRGSSSRRSMKRFNMWCVVFPPIAMGMVQDQLNDLAESRSRSDGVHLQTT
;
A
#
# COMPACT_ATOMS: atom_id res chain seq x y z
N MET A 1 -18.30 -17.80 3.03
CA MET A 1 -16.86 -18.14 2.96
C MET A 1 -16.11 -17.06 3.70
N ARG A 2 -15.10 -17.40 4.50
CA ARG A 2 -14.46 -16.42 5.39
C ARG A 2 -12.95 -16.41 5.13
N TRP A 3 -12.42 -15.25 4.72
CA TRP A 3 -11.01 -14.98 4.47
C TRP A 3 -10.38 -14.24 5.66
N THR A 4 -9.28 -14.75 6.20
CA THR A 4 -8.51 -14.00 7.20
C THR A 4 -7.73 -12.88 6.52
N PHE A 5 -7.17 -11.95 7.29
CA PHE A 5 -6.32 -10.91 6.71
C PHE A 5 -5.07 -11.48 6.05
N ALA A 6 -4.45 -12.45 6.73
CA ALA A 6 -3.30 -13.17 6.19
C ALA A 6 -3.68 -13.82 4.86
N ASP A 7 -4.90 -14.34 4.74
CA ASP A 7 -5.38 -14.91 3.48
C ASP A 7 -5.50 -13.88 2.36
N LEU A 8 -6.01 -12.68 2.65
CA LEU A 8 -6.12 -11.60 1.66
C LEU A 8 -4.73 -11.12 1.23
N ALA A 9 -3.91 -10.71 2.18
CA ALA A 9 -2.59 -10.14 1.96
C ALA A 9 -1.58 -11.11 1.32
N SER A 10 -1.85 -12.42 1.33
CA SER A 10 -1.00 -13.38 0.63
C SER A 10 -1.42 -13.67 -0.82
N THR A 11 -2.53 -13.11 -1.28
CA THR A 11 -2.94 -13.27 -2.69
C THR A 11 -2.40 -12.14 -3.55
N TYR A 12 -1.95 -12.49 -4.75
CA TYR A 12 -1.63 -11.49 -5.77
C TYR A 12 -2.86 -10.62 -6.11
N ARG A 13 -4.07 -11.18 -5.99
CA ARG A 13 -5.34 -10.49 -6.28
C ARG A 13 -5.54 -9.26 -5.40
N PHE A 14 -5.33 -9.41 -4.09
CA PHE A 14 -5.44 -8.30 -3.15
C PHE A 14 -4.47 -7.17 -3.49
N TRP A 15 -3.19 -7.50 -3.72
CA TRP A 15 -2.18 -6.50 -4.08
C TRP A 15 -2.42 -5.87 -5.45
N ALA A 16 -2.81 -6.66 -6.44
CA ALA A 16 -3.14 -6.16 -7.76
C ALA A 16 -4.31 -5.17 -7.70
N LEU A 17 -5.35 -5.44 -6.91
CA LEU A 17 -6.47 -4.50 -6.74
C LEU A 17 -6.04 -3.20 -6.03
N ILE A 18 -5.16 -3.26 -5.04
CA ILE A 18 -4.57 -2.06 -4.42
C ILE A 18 -3.78 -1.26 -5.46
N VAL A 19 -2.90 -1.91 -6.22
CA VAL A 19 -2.08 -1.27 -7.25
C VAL A 19 -2.95 -0.66 -8.35
N VAL A 20 -4.01 -1.35 -8.79
CA VAL A 20 -4.99 -0.84 -9.75
C VAL A 20 -5.62 0.45 -9.23
N TRP A 21 -6.06 0.46 -7.97
CA TRP A 21 -6.64 1.65 -7.38
C TRP A 21 -5.61 2.79 -7.27
N MET A 22 -4.36 2.50 -6.88
CA MET A 22 -3.27 3.50 -6.84
C MET A 22 -2.97 4.08 -8.23
N LEU A 23 -2.93 3.24 -9.27
CA LEU A 23 -2.71 3.67 -10.65
C LEU A 23 -3.87 4.53 -11.16
N THR A 24 -5.11 4.18 -10.82
CA THR A 24 -6.28 5.01 -11.13
C THR A 24 -6.20 6.37 -10.44
N ALA A 25 -5.84 6.40 -9.16
CA ALA A 25 -5.69 7.65 -8.41
C ALA A 25 -4.56 8.51 -9.00
N PHE A 26 -3.41 7.90 -9.31
CA PHE A 26 -2.29 8.54 -9.98
C PHE A 26 -2.68 9.10 -11.36
N ALA A 27 -3.32 8.29 -12.21
CA ALA A 27 -3.78 8.72 -13.53
C ALA A 27 -4.70 9.94 -13.43
N PHE A 28 -5.65 9.93 -12.49
CA PHE A 28 -6.54 11.05 -12.26
C PHE A 28 -5.80 12.30 -11.75
N ALA A 29 -4.86 12.16 -10.81
CA ALA A 29 -4.08 13.27 -10.29
C ALA A 29 -3.24 13.94 -11.39
N VAL A 30 -2.51 13.15 -12.17
CA VAL A 30 -1.73 13.64 -13.32
C VAL A 30 -2.63 14.29 -14.37
N PHE A 31 -3.83 13.75 -14.58
CA PHE A 31 -4.80 14.33 -15.50
C PHE A 31 -5.24 15.72 -15.02
N MET A 32 -5.61 15.83 -13.74
CA MET A 32 -6.01 17.10 -13.14
C MET A 32 -4.91 18.16 -13.21
N GLU A 33 -3.65 17.78 -13.00
CA GLU A 33 -2.51 18.70 -13.07
C GLU A 33 -2.11 19.08 -14.50
N SER A 34 -2.31 18.18 -15.47
CA SER A 34 -1.92 18.41 -16.87
C SER A 34 -2.99 19.12 -17.70
N THR A 35 -4.25 19.06 -17.30
CA THR A 35 -5.28 19.86 -17.96
C THR A 35 -5.07 21.35 -17.63
N PRO A 36 -4.97 22.23 -18.64
CA PRO A 36 -4.85 23.66 -18.39
C PRO A 36 -6.00 24.11 -17.48
N ARG A 37 -5.73 25.03 -16.55
CA ARG A 37 -6.80 25.71 -15.82
C ARG A 37 -7.67 26.34 -16.89
N ILE A 38 -8.89 25.81 -17.04
CA ILE A 38 -9.86 26.26 -18.03
C ILE A 38 -9.94 27.77 -17.87
N ARG A 39 -9.41 28.52 -18.85
CA ARG A 39 -9.50 29.98 -18.80
C ARG A 39 -10.99 30.29 -18.76
N PRO A 40 -11.43 31.23 -17.90
CA PRO A 40 -12.82 31.63 -17.88
C PRO A 40 -13.17 32.08 -19.30
N PHE A 41 -13.98 31.27 -19.98
CA PHE A 41 -14.48 31.62 -21.30
C PHE A 41 -15.27 32.91 -21.13
N PRO A 42 -14.95 33.98 -21.88
CA PRO A 42 -15.65 35.26 -21.74
C PRO A 42 -17.16 35.15 -22.01
N TYR A 43 -17.61 34.07 -22.66
CA TYR A 43 -19.01 33.80 -23.00
C TYR A 43 -19.60 32.52 -22.36
N ALA A 44 -18.82 31.72 -21.63
CA ALA A 44 -19.31 30.51 -20.98
C ALA A 44 -19.09 30.58 -19.47
N MET A 45 -19.91 31.40 -18.79
CA MET A 45 -19.98 31.44 -17.32
C MET A 45 -20.23 30.06 -16.68
N LEU A 46 -20.78 29.11 -17.44
CA LEU A 46 -21.06 27.74 -16.99
C LEU A 46 -19.82 26.84 -16.87
N PHE A 47 -18.68 27.19 -17.47
CA PHE A 47 -17.45 26.36 -17.46
C PHE A 47 -16.27 27.11 -16.83
N SER A 48 -16.48 27.65 -15.63
CA SER A 48 -15.38 28.17 -14.79
C SER A 48 -14.52 27.03 -14.23
N SER A 49 -13.30 27.32 -13.79
CA SER A 49 -12.48 26.39 -13.00
C SER A 49 -13.29 25.75 -11.86
N ASP A 50 -14.11 26.56 -11.19
CA ASP A 50 -14.90 26.17 -10.03
C ASP A 50 -16.00 25.18 -10.42
N SER A 51 -16.63 25.36 -11.57
CA SER A 51 -17.64 24.41 -12.09
C SER A 51 -17.01 23.05 -12.41
N ALA A 52 -15.78 23.03 -12.93
CA ALA A 52 -15.06 21.80 -13.23
C ALA A 52 -14.65 21.05 -11.94
N GLU A 53 -14.29 21.78 -10.89
CA GLU A 53 -14.06 21.21 -9.56
C GLU A 53 -15.35 20.68 -8.92
N GLN A 54 -16.46 21.43 -8.99
CA GLN A 54 -17.77 20.96 -8.55
C GLN A 54 -18.20 19.69 -9.30
N LEU A 55 -17.90 19.61 -10.59
CA LEU A 55 -18.19 18.43 -11.38
C LEU A 55 -17.29 17.24 -10.97
N ALA A 56 -16.02 17.47 -10.63
CA ALA A 56 -15.18 16.43 -10.03
C ALA A 56 -15.72 15.96 -8.66
N GLN A 57 -16.28 16.86 -7.85
CA GLN A 57 -16.93 16.50 -6.58
C GLN A 57 -18.22 15.69 -6.83
N ALA A 58 -19.04 16.09 -7.79
CA ALA A 58 -20.21 15.32 -8.22
C ALA A 58 -19.82 13.93 -8.73
N GLY A 59 -18.68 13.84 -9.42
CA GLY A 59 -18.03 12.60 -9.80
C GLY A 59 -17.71 11.73 -8.60
N THR A 60 -17.11 12.29 -7.54
CA THR A 60 -16.81 11.56 -6.28
C THR A 60 -18.06 10.95 -5.67
N ILE A 61 -19.14 11.74 -5.54
CA ILE A 61 -20.43 11.26 -4.98
C ILE A 61 -21.02 10.14 -5.84
N SER A 62 -21.02 10.33 -7.17
CA SER A 62 -21.49 9.31 -8.12
C SER A 62 -20.64 8.03 -8.03
N GLY A 63 -19.34 8.19 -7.80
CA GLY A 63 -18.38 7.11 -7.66
C GLY A 63 -18.66 6.25 -6.44
N PHE A 64 -19.12 6.82 -5.32
CA PHE A 64 -19.57 6.04 -4.16
C PHE A 64 -20.71 5.08 -4.53
N LEU A 65 -21.76 5.59 -5.18
CA LEU A 65 -22.91 4.79 -5.62
C LEU A 65 -22.47 3.70 -6.60
N LEU A 66 -21.65 4.07 -7.58
CA LEU A 66 -21.13 3.12 -8.57
C LEU A 66 -20.25 2.04 -7.93
N GLY A 67 -19.39 2.41 -6.97
CA GLY A 67 -18.56 1.48 -6.21
C GLY A 67 -19.39 0.45 -5.44
N MET A 68 -20.50 0.88 -4.82
CA MET A 68 -21.46 -0.03 -4.18
C MET A 68 -22.11 -0.99 -5.17
N LEU A 69 -22.52 -0.50 -6.34
CA LEU A 69 -23.11 -1.33 -7.41
C LEU A 69 -22.11 -2.34 -7.98
N ILE A 70 -20.84 -1.96 -8.14
CA ILE A 70 -19.79 -2.90 -8.55
C ILE A 70 -19.61 -3.97 -7.47
N ALA A 71 -19.48 -3.56 -6.20
CA ALA A 71 -19.28 -4.48 -5.09
C ALA A 71 -20.43 -5.47 -4.92
N SER A 72 -21.69 -5.02 -5.07
CA SER A 72 -22.87 -5.88 -4.91
C SER A 72 -22.90 -7.02 -5.92
N THR A 73 -22.34 -6.79 -7.11
CA THR A 73 -22.34 -7.79 -8.19
C THR A 73 -21.11 -8.69 -8.19
N ARG A 74 -20.15 -8.45 -7.29
CA ARG A 74 -18.96 -9.29 -7.07
C ARG A 74 -18.17 -9.65 -8.34
N THR A 75 -18.30 -8.85 -9.40
CA THR A 75 -17.73 -9.15 -10.73
C THR A 75 -16.69 -8.12 -11.13
N ILE A 76 -15.43 -8.56 -11.21
CA ILE A 76 -14.29 -7.77 -11.71
C ILE A 76 -14.47 -7.28 -13.17
N PRO A 77 -15.17 -8.00 -14.08
CA PRO A 77 -15.47 -7.49 -15.43
C PRO A 77 -16.03 -6.07 -15.50
N ARG A 78 -16.80 -5.62 -14.50
CA ARG A 78 -17.34 -4.25 -14.47
C ARG A 78 -16.27 -3.20 -14.19
N MET A 79 -15.29 -3.52 -13.33
CA MET A 79 -14.14 -2.65 -13.10
C MET A 79 -13.26 -2.58 -14.36
N ILE A 80 -13.09 -3.69 -15.07
CA ILE A 80 -12.37 -3.74 -16.36
C ILE A 80 -13.04 -2.80 -17.37
N LEU A 81 -14.36 -2.91 -17.54
CA LEU A 81 -15.12 -2.06 -18.46
C LEU A 81 -14.96 -0.57 -18.13
N LEU A 82 -15.09 -0.20 -16.85
CA LEU A 82 -14.93 1.19 -16.41
C LEU A 82 -13.52 1.73 -16.65
N SER A 83 -12.49 0.92 -16.37
CA SER A 83 -11.10 1.28 -16.64
C SER A 83 -10.85 1.45 -18.14
N ALA A 84 -11.42 0.60 -18.99
CA ALA A 84 -11.33 0.72 -20.45
C ALA A 84 -12.01 2.00 -20.97
N ILE A 85 -13.20 2.34 -20.46
CA ILE A 85 -13.91 3.58 -20.82
C ILE A 85 -13.09 4.80 -20.43
N CYS A 86 -12.54 4.85 -19.22
CA CYS A 86 -11.72 6.00 -18.78
C CYS A 86 -10.40 6.09 -19.54
N MET A 87 -9.75 4.96 -19.84
CA MET A 87 -8.55 4.93 -20.67
C MET A 87 -8.83 5.50 -22.06
N ALA A 88 -9.92 5.06 -22.70
CA ALA A 88 -10.34 5.59 -24.01
C ALA A 88 -10.65 7.08 -23.94
N GLY A 89 -11.28 7.53 -22.85
CA GLY A 89 -11.55 8.95 -22.59
C GLY A 89 -10.27 9.80 -22.48
N TYR A 90 -9.28 9.34 -21.72
CA TYR A 90 -7.99 10.04 -21.62
C TYR A 90 -7.24 10.07 -22.95
N LEU A 91 -7.26 8.98 -23.73
CA LEU A 91 -6.68 8.95 -25.07
C LEU A 91 -7.40 9.92 -26.01
N ALA A 92 -8.74 9.98 -25.96
CA ALA A 92 -9.52 10.90 -26.77
C ALA A 92 -9.20 12.37 -26.44
N VAL A 93 -9.07 12.71 -25.14
CA VAL A 93 -8.62 14.05 -24.73
C VAL A 93 -7.23 14.31 -25.28
N TRP A 94 -6.28 13.39 -25.07
CA TRP A 94 -4.89 13.58 -25.51
C TRP A 94 -4.78 13.82 -27.02
N LEU A 95 -5.50 13.06 -27.83
CA LEU A 95 -5.54 13.23 -29.29
C LEU A 95 -6.20 14.56 -29.73
N SER A 96 -6.91 15.23 -28.83
CA SER A 96 -7.61 16.49 -29.09
C SER A 96 -6.88 17.72 -28.55
N VAL A 97 -5.76 17.56 -27.82
CA VAL A 97 -5.04 18.65 -27.13
C VAL A 97 -4.47 19.71 -28.08
N ASP A 98 -4.16 19.35 -29.33
CA ASP A 98 -3.62 20.29 -30.32
C ASP A 98 -4.71 21.14 -31.02
N ALA A 99 -6.00 20.90 -30.74
CA ALA A 99 -7.06 21.76 -31.22
C ALA A 99 -7.14 23.02 -30.33
N PRO A 100 -7.30 24.22 -30.89
CA PRO A 100 -7.46 25.43 -30.09
C PRO A 100 -8.70 25.31 -29.18
N VAL A 101 -8.49 25.57 -27.88
CA VAL A 101 -9.47 25.51 -26.77
C VAL A 101 -10.51 26.63 -26.82
N ASP A 102 -11.01 26.91 -28.02
CA ASP A 102 -12.00 27.95 -28.27
C ASP A 102 -13.43 27.38 -28.34
N ASN A 103 -13.55 26.04 -28.30
CA ASN A 103 -14.79 25.34 -28.56
C ASN A 103 -15.41 24.75 -27.28
N LEU A 104 -16.72 25.02 -27.07
CA LEU A 104 -17.55 24.46 -25.99
C LEU A 104 -17.40 22.93 -25.83
N LEU A 105 -17.19 22.23 -26.95
CA LEU A 105 -17.02 20.77 -26.97
C LEU A 105 -15.79 20.31 -26.17
N GLU A 106 -14.69 21.06 -26.20
CA GLU A 106 -13.48 20.70 -25.45
C GLU A 106 -13.67 20.95 -23.95
N ALA A 107 -14.27 22.08 -23.57
CA ALA A 107 -14.61 22.36 -22.18
C ALA A 107 -15.54 21.29 -21.60
N LEU A 108 -16.55 20.86 -22.38
CA LEU A 108 -17.43 19.73 -22.03
C LEU A 108 -16.66 18.43 -21.89
N THR A 109 -15.77 18.12 -22.83
CA THR A 109 -14.99 16.87 -22.83
C THR A 109 -14.06 16.81 -21.61
N LEU A 110 -13.32 17.90 -21.34
CA LEU A 110 -12.45 18.00 -20.17
C LEU A 110 -13.24 17.89 -18.87
N SER A 111 -14.37 18.60 -18.76
CA SER A 111 -15.23 18.54 -17.58
C SER A 111 -15.78 17.13 -17.35
N PHE A 112 -16.29 16.49 -18.41
CA PHE A 112 -16.78 15.11 -18.35
C PHE A 112 -15.67 14.11 -17.97
N MET A 113 -14.42 14.36 -18.40
CA MET A 113 -13.27 13.53 -18.01
C MET A 113 -12.85 13.75 -16.55
N LYS A 114 -12.96 14.97 -16.02
CA LYS A 114 -12.79 15.25 -14.59
C LYS A 114 -13.85 14.55 -13.75
N PHE A 115 -15.12 14.61 -14.18
CA PHE A 115 -16.22 13.87 -13.57
C PHE A 115 -15.95 12.37 -13.55
N SER A 116 -15.70 11.77 -14.71
CA SER A 116 -15.56 10.33 -14.87
C SER A 116 -14.30 9.78 -14.20
N GLY A 117 -13.18 10.49 -14.27
CA GLY A 117 -11.95 10.13 -13.56
C GLY A 117 -12.13 10.12 -12.04
N SER A 118 -12.77 11.17 -11.49
CA SER A 118 -13.09 11.28 -10.07
C SER A 118 -14.08 10.19 -9.60
N MET A 119 -15.12 9.95 -10.42
CA MET A 119 -16.09 8.87 -10.22
C MET A 119 -15.40 7.51 -10.19
N MET A 120 -14.49 7.24 -11.12
CA MET A 120 -13.80 5.95 -11.21
C MET A 120 -12.85 5.73 -10.03
N ARG A 121 -12.05 6.74 -9.67
CA ARG A 121 -11.16 6.71 -8.50
C ARG A 121 -11.93 6.31 -7.24
N THR A 122 -13.06 6.97 -7.01
CA THR A 122 -13.91 6.74 -5.84
C THR A 122 -14.63 5.39 -5.93
N ALA A 123 -15.14 5.02 -7.11
CA ALA A 123 -15.79 3.72 -7.32
C ALA A 123 -14.84 2.56 -7.04
N PHE A 124 -13.57 2.64 -7.46
CA PHE A 124 -12.59 1.58 -7.23
C PHE A 124 -12.23 1.47 -5.75
N LEU A 125 -12.07 2.60 -5.06
CA LEU A 125 -11.82 2.63 -3.61
C LEU A 125 -12.92 1.91 -2.83
N PHE A 126 -14.17 2.26 -3.10
CA PHE A 126 -15.33 1.67 -2.42
C PHE A 126 -15.58 0.24 -2.85
N ALA A 127 -15.44 -0.08 -4.15
CA ALA A 127 -15.58 -1.44 -4.63
C ALA A 127 -14.55 -2.37 -3.97
N LEU A 128 -13.29 -1.96 -3.89
CA LEU A 128 -12.23 -2.70 -3.19
C LEU A 128 -12.57 -2.90 -1.71
N THR A 129 -12.92 -1.81 -1.01
CA THR A 129 -13.22 -1.84 0.43
C THR A 129 -14.40 -2.76 0.74
N LEU A 130 -15.48 -2.67 -0.03
CA LEU A 130 -16.68 -3.49 0.15
C LEU A 130 -16.46 -4.95 -0.27
N MET A 131 -15.70 -5.20 -1.34
CA MET A 131 -15.31 -6.56 -1.72
C MET A 131 -14.53 -7.23 -0.58
N VAL A 132 -13.55 -6.54 0.00
CA VAL A 132 -12.80 -7.04 1.15
C VAL A 132 -13.68 -7.24 2.38
N ALA A 133 -14.57 -6.27 2.68
CA ALA A 133 -15.52 -6.38 3.79
C ALA A 133 -16.43 -7.61 3.65
N SER A 134 -16.87 -7.92 2.42
CA SER A 134 -17.79 -9.02 2.15
C SER A 134 -17.19 -10.41 2.39
N VAL A 135 -15.86 -10.53 2.36
CA VAL A 135 -15.16 -11.81 2.51
C VAL A 135 -14.39 -11.94 3.82
N ALA A 136 -14.15 -10.85 4.55
CA ALA A 136 -13.39 -10.85 5.80
C ALA A 136 -14.05 -11.73 6.89
N VAL A 137 -13.26 -12.55 7.59
CA VAL A 137 -13.71 -13.38 8.72
C VAL A 137 -14.16 -12.53 9.90
N ASP A 138 -13.40 -11.48 10.19
CA ASP A 138 -13.51 -10.69 11.40
C ASP A 138 -13.25 -9.19 11.17
N ARG A 139 -13.57 -8.39 12.19
CA ARG A 139 -13.34 -6.93 12.17
C ARG A 139 -11.87 -6.57 12.01
N TYR A 140 -10.96 -7.43 12.48
CA TYR A 140 -9.53 -7.23 12.33
C TYR A 140 -9.06 -7.38 10.89
N ALA A 141 -9.60 -8.36 10.15
CA ALA A 141 -9.25 -8.54 8.74
C ALA A 141 -9.73 -7.41 7.86
N PHE A 142 -10.97 -6.95 8.10
CA PHE A 142 -11.46 -5.74 7.43
C PHE A 142 -10.65 -4.50 7.83
N GLY A 143 -10.47 -4.25 9.13
CA GLY A 143 -9.76 -3.08 9.64
C GLY A 143 -8.32 -3.00 9.13
N SER A 144 -7.61 -4.13 9.08
CA SER A 144 -6.23 -4.16 8.59
C SER A 144 -6.15 -3.89 7.08
N ALA A 145 -7.07 -4.42 6.28
CA ALA A 145 -7.14 -4.11 4.86
C ALA A 145 -7.52 -2.64 4.60
N PHE A 146 -8.44 -2.10 5.41
CA PHE A 146 -8.80 -0.69 5.35
C PHE A 146 -7.60 0.20 5.67
N VAL A 147 -6.80 -0.11 6.70
CA VAL A 147 -5.57 0.63 7.01
C VAL A 147 -4.60 0.63 5.83
N VAL A 148 -4.45 -0.48 5.10
CA VAL A 148 -3.58 -0.52 3.91
C VAL A 148 -4.07 0.44 2.84
N VAL A 149 -5.36 0.43 2.56
CA VAL A 149 -5.99 1.32 1.58
C VAL A 149 -5.85 2.79 2.03
N SER A 150 -6.12 3.10 3.30
CA SER A 150 -5.97 4.45 3.85
C SER A 150 -4.53 4.96 3.83
N VAL A 151 -3.55 4.11 4.18
CA VAL A 151 -2.13 4.46 4.10
C VAL A 151 -1.72 4.70 2.64
N SER A 152 -2.24 3.89 1.71
CA SER A 152 -1.96 4.08 0.29
C SER A 152 -2.58 5.40 -0.23
N GLU A 153 -3.75 5.82 0.27
CA GLU A 153 -4.36 7.11 -0.06
C GLU A 153 -3.58 8.27 0.56
N MET A 154 -3.13 8.11 1.81
CA MET A 154 -2.26 9.06 2.46
C MET A 154 -0.96 9.24 1.68
N ILE A 155 -0.32 8.15 1.23
CA ILE A 155 0.88 8.22 0.39
C ILE A 155 0.57 8.94 -0.92
N HIS A 156 -0.53 8.60 -1.59
CA HIS A 156 -0.91 9.28 -2.82
C HIS A 156 -1.11 10.79 -2.62
N TYR A 157 -1.83 11.19 -1.58
CA TYR A 157 -2.15 12.59 -1.29
C TYR A 157 -0.94 13.39 -0.80
N TYR A 158 -0.17 12.86 0.16
CA TYR A 158 0.94 13.60 0.79
C TYR A 158 2.28 13.43 0.10
N ALA A 159 2.56 12.27 -0.50
CA ALA A 159 3.80 12.10 -1.26
C ALA A 159 3.72 12.75 -2.64
N GLY A 160 2.52 13.16 -3.08
CA GLY A 160 2.31 13.88 -4.33
C GLY A 160 2.98 13.16 -5.48
N LEU A 161 2.63 11.89 -5.76
CA LEU A 161 3.30 11.11 -6.82
C LEU A 161 3.27 11.81 -8.18
N SER A 162 2.26 12.64 -8.44
CA SER A 162 2.16 13.53 -9.61
C SER A 162 3.24 14.63 -9.63
N GLN A 163 3.71 15.06 -8.46
CA GLN A 163 4.78 16.03 -8.24
C GLN A 163 6.17 15.41 -8.23
N ALA A 164 6.31 14.09 -8.41
CA ALA A 164 7.61 13.48 -8.60
C ALA A 164 8.30 14.14 -9.80
N GLY A 165 9.57 14.56 -9.65
CA GLY A 165 10.25 15.43 -10.62
C GLY A 165 10.17 14.95 -12.08
N PHE A 166 10.32 13.64 -12.30
CA PHE A 166 10.19 13.06 -13.65
C PHE A 166 8.75 13.17 -14.21
N VAL A 167 7.72 13.00 -13.37
CA VAL A 167 6.31 13.15 -13.78
C VAL A 167 6.03 14.61 -14.09
N TYR A 168 6.55 15.51 -13.27
CA TYR A 168 6.43 16.95 -13.47
C TYR A 168 7.07 17.42 -14.78
N GLU A 169 8.21 16.86 -15.18
CA GLU A 169 8.82 17.12 -16.49
C GLU A 169 7.91 16.69 -17.64
N PHE A 170 7.29 15.50 -17.57
CA PHE A 170 6.31 15.09 -18.59
C PHE A 170 5.06 15.97 -18.61
N ILE A 171 4.57 16.39 -17.44
CA ILE A 171 3.42 17.29 -17.33
C ILE A 171 3.74 18.64 -17.99
N THR A 172 4.90 19.23 -17.66
CA THR A 172 5.32 20.53 -18.21
C THR A 172 5.64 20.47 -19.69
N ALA A 173 6.07 19.31 -20.21
CA ALA A 173 6.23 19.05 -21.63
C ALA A 173 4.91 18.77 -22.38
N GLY A 174 3.74 18.82 -21.72
CA GLY A 174 2.44 18.60 -22.34
C GLY A 174 2.01 17.13 -22.49
N TYR A 175 2.82 16.18 -22.00
CA TYR A 175 2.55 14.75 -22.09
C TYR A 175 1.77 14.19 -20.89
N GLY A 176 1.30 15.02 -19.96
CA GLY A 176 0.64 14.55 -18.74
C GLY A 176 -0.61 13.70 -19.01
N VAL A 177 -1.47 14.09 -19.97
CA VAL A 177 -2.66 13.28 -20.33
C VAL A 177 -2.27 11.91 -20.88
N LEU A 178 -1.17 11.82 -21.65
CA LEU A 178 -0.64 10.54 -22.13
C LEU A 178 -0.14 9.68 -20.97
N VAL A 179 0.56 10.27 -19.99
CA VAL A 179 0.99 9.57 -18.77
C VAL A 179 -0.22 9.02 -18.00
N SER A 180 -1.31 9.80 -17.89
CA SER A 180 -2.58 9.33 -17.31
C SER A 180 -3.18 8.16 -18.07
N ALA A 181 -3.20 8.22 -19.40
CA ALA A 181 -3.70 7.13 -20.23
C ALA A 181 -2.86 5.85 -20.09
N ILE A 182 -1.52 5.97 -20.04
CA ILE A 182 -0.60 4.84 -19.83
C ILE A 182 -0.84 4.22 -18.45
N ALA A 183 -0.91 5.03 -17.38
CA ALA A 183 -1.18 4.55 -16.03
C ALA A 183 -2.52 3.80 -15.95
N MET A 184 -3.55 4.33 -16.62
CA MET A 184 -4.85 3.66 -16.72
C MET A 184 -4.77 2.35 -17.52
N GLY A 185 -3.99 2.33 -18.60
CA GLY A 185 -3.75 1.11 -19.40
C GLY A 185 -3.05 0.02 -18.59
N ILE A 186 -2.07 0.38 -17.76
CA ILE A 186 -1.43 -0.58 -16.84
C ILE A 186 -2.45 -1.10 -15.82
N ALA A 187 -3.31 -0.23 -15.27
CA ALA A 187 -4.37 -0.64 -14.36
C ALA A 187 -5.36 -1.61 -15.03
N LEU A 188 -5.73 -1.35 -16.29
CA LEU A 188 -6.58 -2.22 -17.10
C LEU A 188 -5.94 -3.59 -17.32
N VAL A 189 -4.66 -3.62 -17.74
CA VAL A 189 -3.90 -4.87 -17.93
C VAL A 189 -3.83 -5.67 -16.64
N LEU A 190 -3.56 -5.03 -15.50
CA LEU A 190 -3.58 -5.69 -14.20
C LEU A 190 -4.95 -6.25 -13.84
N LEU A 191 -6.04 -5.49 -14.06
CA LEU A 191 -7.40 -5.99 -13.84
C LEU A 191 -7.72 -7.20 -14.71
N LEU A 192 -7.24 -7.24 -15.97
CA LEU A 192 -7.40 -8.39 -16.86
C LEU A 192 -6.70 -9.65 -16.33
N THR A 193 -5.66 -9.52 -15.50
CA THR A 193 -5.01 -10.67 -14.82
C THR A 193 -5.81 -11.17 -13.61
N VAL A 194 -6.58 -10.29 -12.95
CA VAL A 194 -7.40 -10.60 -11.78
C VAL A 194 -8.84 -10.90 -12.23
N ARG A 195 -9.07 -11.88 -13.11
CA ARG A 195 -10.43 -12.14 -13.65
C ARG A 195 -11.44 -12.63 -12.61
N THR A 196 -10.96 -13.27 -11.55
CA THR A 196 -11.79 -13.86 -10.49
C THR A 196 -11.57 -13.12 -9.18
N GLY A 197 -12.66 -12.76 -8.49
CA GLY A 197 -12.61 -12.13 -7.17
C GLY A 197 -12.15 -13.08 -6.06
N PHE A 198 -12.71 -12.88 -4.86
CA PHE A 198 -12.41 -13.68 -3.67
C PHE A 198 -13.39 -14.85 -3.47
N ASP A 199 -14.06 -15.30 -4.54
CA ASP A 199 -15.10 -16.33 -4.47
C ASP A 199 -14.56 -17.76 -4.32
N ALA A 200 -13.30 -17.99 -4.68
CA ALA A 200 -12.64 -19.28 -4.46
C ALA A 200 -12.13 -19.39 -3.01
N PRO A 201 -12.15 -20.59 -2.38
CA PRO A 201 -11.59 -20.73 -1.04
C PRO A 201 -10.08 -20.38 -1.02
N PRO A 202 -9.58 -19.83 0.10
CA PRO A 202 -8.15 -19.58 0.26
C PRO A 202 -7.36 -20.89 0.10
N LYS A 203 -6.33 -20.88 -0.75
CA LYS A 203 -5.42 -22.04 -0.85
C LYS A 203 -4.72 -22.24 0.49
N ALA A 204 -4.54 -23.49 0.91
CA ALA A 204 -3.77 -23.84 2.11
C ALA A 204 -2.33 -23.33 1.97
N ARG A 205 -1.80 -22.75 3.04
CA ARG A 205 -0.59 -21.91 2.99
C ARG A 205 0.37 -22.26 4.12
N TYR A 206 1.40 -23.03 3.80
CA TYR A 206 2.54 -23.20 4.70
C TYR A 206 3.82 -23.28 3.87
N CYS A 207 4.71 -22.32 4.08
CA CYS A 207 6.10 -22.39 3.63
C CYS A 207 6.99 -22.24 4.86
N PRO A 208 7.05 -23.29 5.71
CA PRO A 208 7.81 -23.23 6.94
C PRO A 208 9.30 -23.09 6.62
N LEU A 209 10.00 -22.24 7.37
CA LEU A 209 11.45 -22.09 7.32
C LEU A 209 12.02 -22.64 8.62
N LYS A 210 13.16 -23.33 8.55
CA LYS A 210 13.84 -23.83 9.75
C LYS A 210 14.26 -22.62 10.63
N PRO A 211 13.94 -22.62 11.93
CA PRO A 211 14.37 -21.56 12.85
C PRO A 211 15.88 -21.44 12.88
N GLU A 212 16.38 -20.20 12.81
CA GLU A 212 17.80 -19.90 12.98
C GLU A 212 17.95 -18.96 14.17
N HIS A 213 18.80 -19.33 15.13
CA HIS A 213 18.97 -18.57 16.35
C HIS A 213 19.62 -17.20 16.04
N ARG A 214 18.91 -16.12 16.37
CA ARG A 214 19.41 -14.75 16.16
C ARG A 214 19.23 -13.92 17.41
N ARG A 215 20.27 -13.21 17.83
CA ARG A 215 20.18 -12.28 18.97
C ARG A 215 19.21 -11.15 18.65
N GLY A 216 18.16 -10.94 19.45
CA GLY A 216 17.19 -9.86 19.26
C GLY A 216 17.82 -8.46 19.23
N LYS A 217 18.99 -8.28 19.88
CA LYS A 217 19.79 -7.05 19.80
C LYS A 217 20.18 -6.69 18.36
N ASN A 218 20.57 -7.66 17.54
CA ASN A 218 21.01 -7.40 16.16
C ASN A 218 19.81 -6.99 15.27
N VAL A 219 18.67 -7.66 15.47
CA VAL A 219 17.41 -7.32 14.79
C VAL A 219 16.95 -5.91 15.15
N ARG A 220 17.07 -5.52 16.43
CA ARG A 220 16.74 -4.17 16.88
C ARG A 220 17.57 -3.12 16.15
N TRP A 221 18.88 -3.31 16.02
CA TRP A 221 19.75 -2.36 15.32
C TRP A 221 19.37 -2.19 13.84
N VAL A 222 19.04 -3.29 13.16
CA VAL A 222 18.55 -3.26 11.77
C VAL A 222 17.28 -2.42 11.64
N GLY A 223 16.31 -2.64 12.53
CA GLY A 223 15.10 -1.84 12.54
C GLY A 223 15.40 -0.37 12.84
N VAL A 224 16.21 -0.08 13.86
CA VAL A 224 16.57 1.29 14.25
C VAL A 224 17.16 2.06 13.07
N LEU A 225 18.01 1.43 12.24
CA LEU A 225 18.58 2.07 11.06
C LEU A 225 17.49 2.62 10.12
N LEU A 226 16.50 1.79 9.78
CA LEU A 226 15.40 2.21 8.90
C LEU A 226 14.57 3.35 9.50
N TRP A 227 14.13 3.19 10.75
CA TRP A 227 13.23 4.15 11.39
C TRP A 227 13.92 5.46 11.74
N SER A 228 15.20 5.42 12.11
CA SER A 228 16.00 6.63 12.32
C SER A 228 16.27 7.36 11.01
N ALA A 229 16.64 6.65 9.93
CA ALA A 229 16.83 7.27 8.62
C ALA A 229 15.52 7.90 8.10
N ALA A 230 14.39 7.19 8.24
CA ALA A 230 13.08 7.72 7.88
C ALA A 230 12.69 8.94 8.72
N GLY A 231 12.85 8.86 10.05
CA GLY A 231 12.50 9.95 10.96
C GLY A 231 13.36 11.20 10.76
N VAL A 232 14.67 11.03 10.61
CA VAL A 232 15.59 12.13 10.29
C VAL A 232 15.27 12.71 8.91
N GLY A 233 14.99 11.87 7.91
CA GLY A 233 14.59 12.33 6.58
C GLY A 233 13.29 13.14 6.60
N MET A 234 12.27 12.68 7.33
CA MET A 234 11.01 13.41 7.53
C MET A 234 11.22 14.74 8.27
N ALA A 235 12.04 14.75 9.33
CA ALA A 235 12.36 15.97 10.06
C ALA A 235 13.08 17.00 9.18
N LEU A 236 14.10 16.56 8.44
CA LEU A 236 14.83 17.42 7.50
C LEU A 236 13.90 17.95 6.39
N GLY A 237 13.06 17.09 5.81
CA GLY A 237 12.10 17.47 4.78
C GLY A 237 10.99 18.41 5.28
N SER A 238 10.66 18.37 6.58
CA SER A 238 9.65 19.26 7.17
C SER A 238 10.20 20.63 7.54
N ILE A 239 11.50 20.71 7.85
CA ILE A 239 12.18 21.95 8.24
C ILE A 239 12.69 22.69 7.00
N TRP A 240 13.06 21.98 5.94
CA TRP A 240 13.67 22.57 4.76
C TRP A 240 12.71 22.69 3.58
N PRO A 241 12.52 23.91 3.05
CA PRO A 241 11.89 24.10 1.75
C PRO A 241 12.56 23.22 0.67
N PRO A 242 11.80 22.71 -0.30
CA PRO A 242 12.34 21.89 -1.39
C PRO A 242 13.45 22.61 -2.18
N GLN A 243 13.47 23.94 -2.21
CA GLN A 243 14.56 24.70 -2.83
C GLN A 243 15.92 24.50 -2.13
N ILE A 244 15.92 24.23 -0.82
CA ILE A 244 17.15 23.98 -0.06
C ILE A 244 17.76 22.62 -0.45
N PHE A 245 16.96 21.62 -0.86
CA PHE A 245 17.49 20.36 -1.37
C PHE A 245 18.25 20.53 -2.70
N LEU A 246 17.87 21.49 -3.52
CA LEU A 246 18.61 21.83 -4.75
C LEU A 246 19.94 22.52 -4.42
N ILE A 247 19.96 23.42 -3.43
CA ILE A 247 21.19 24.05 -2.93
C ILE A 247 22.09 23.02 -2.22
N ALA A 248 21.49 22.06 -1.53
CA ALA A 248 22.16 20.99 -0.81
C ALA A 248 23.02 20.10 -1.72
N LEU A 249 22.58 19.88 -2.96
CA LEU A 249 23.37 19.17 -3.99
C LEU A 249 24.68 19.91 -4.31
N GLY A 250 24.73 21.23 -4.14
CA GLY A 250 25.94 22.05 -4.31
C GLY A 250 26.84 22.14 -3.07
N ILE A 251 26.38 21.68 -1.89
CA ILE A 251 27.16 21.69 -0.65
C ILE A 251 27.64 20.26 -0.37
N PRO A 252 28.95 19.96 -0.52
CA PRO A 252 29.46 18.57 -0.47
C PRO A 252 29.09 17.82 0.80
N VAL A 253 29.14 18.49 1.96
CA VAL A 253 28.79 17.90 3.26
C VAL A 253 27.31 17.50 3.29
N LEU A 254 26.43 18.37 2.82
CA LEU A 254 24.99 18.12 2.89
C LEU A 254 24.56 17.05 1.89
N PHE A 255 25.18 17.05 0.70
CA PHE A 255 25.04 15.97 -0.27
C PHE A 255 25.45 14.61 0.33
N LEU A 256 26.61 14.53 0.99
CA LEU A 256 27.06 13.29 1.65
C LEU A 256 26.12 12.83 2.76
N VAL A 257 25.55 13.76 3.54
CA VAL A 257 24.53 13.44 4.56
C VAL A 257 23.28 12.86 3.90
N LEU A 258 22.80 13.45 2.81
CA LEU A 258 21.63 12.96 2.09
C LEU A 258 21.87 11.57 1.49
N VAL A 259 23.01 11.37 0.82
CA VAL A 259 23.42 10.07 0.28
C VAL A 259 23.53 9.02 1.40
N GLY A 260 24.17 9.38 2.52
CA GLY A 260 24.28 8.50 3.68
C GLY A 260 22.92 8.13 4.28
N LEU A 261 22.00 9.09 4.37
CA LEU A 261 20.63 8.86 4.84
C LEU A 261 19.85 7.93 3.90
N THR A 262 19.92 8.16 2.59
CA THR A 262 19.28 7.32 1.57
C THR A 262 19.85 5.90 1.59
N ALA A 263 21.17 5.77 1.69
CA ALA A 263 21.83 4.47 1.80
C ALA A 263 21.41 3.73 3.08
N ALA A 264 21.39 4.43 4.23
CA ALA A 264 20.94 3.87 5.50
C ALA A 264 19.47 3.42 5.44
N PHE A 265 18.60 4.23 4.83
CA PHE A 265 17.20 3.88 4.60
C PHE A 265 17.07 2.64 3.72
N ALA A 266 17.76 2.58 2.58
CA ALA A 266 17.71 1.45 1.65
C ALA A 266 18.22 0.16 2.30
N VAL A 267 19.36 0.21 2.99
CA VAL A 267 19.93 -0.94 3.71
C VAL A 267 18.97 -1.39 4.83
N GLY A 268 18.44 -0.44 5.61
CA GLY A 268 17.47 -0.70 6.67
C GLY A 268 16.18 -1.33 6.14
N LEU A 269 15.69 -0.87 4.98
CA LEU A 269 14.49 -1.37 4.32
C LEU A 269 14.68 -2.81 3.85
N ILE A 270 15.78 -3.08 3.13
CA ILE A 270 16.14 -4.43 2.66
C ILE A 270 16.29 -5.39 3.83
N ALA A 271 17.04 -4.99 4.87
CA ALA A 271 17.31 -5.83 6.02
C ALA A 271 16.04 -6.09 6.86
N SER A 272 15.19 -5.08 7.05
CA SER A 272 13.90 -5.23 7.73
C SER A 272 12.94 -6.13 6.94
N THR A 273 12.89 -5.98 5.61
CA THR A 273 12.09 -6.82 4.72
C THR A 273 12.53 -8.28 4.79
N ARG A 274 13.84 -8.53 4.72
CA ARG A 274 14.43 -9.87 4.88
C ARG A 274 14.10 -10.46 6.26
N TRP A 275 14.11 -9.63 7.31
CA TRP A 275 13.73 -10.06 8.63
C TRP A 275 12.24 -10.46 8.70
N PHE A 276 11.33 -9.63 8.19
CA PHE A 276 9.90 -9.97 8.13
C PHE A 276 9.66 -11.25 7.33
N TYR A 277 10.28 -11.37 6.17
CA TYR A 277 10.19 -12.59 5.36
C TYR A 277 10.56 -13.84 6.19
N ARG A 278 11.71 -13.81 6.86
CA ARG A 278 12.18 -14.96 7.65
C ARG A 278 11.34 -15.22 8.90
N ILE A 279 11.01 -14.21 9.68
CA ILE A 279 10.32 -14.40 10.96
C ILE A 279 8.93 -15.02 10.75
N PHE A 280 8.21 -14.64 9.69
CA PHE A 280 6.95 -15.26 9.33
C PHE A 280 7.12 -16.74 8.92
N GLY A 281 8.21 -17.09 8.23
CA GLY A 281 8.48 -18.48 7.85
C GLY A 281 8.89 -19.36 9.02
N GLU A 282 9.71 -18.83 9.93
CA GLU A 282 10.14 -19.55 11.14
C GLU A 282 8.98 -19.70 12.14
N MET A 283 8.14 -18.67 12.28
CA MET A 283 6.91 -18.78 13.06
C MET A 283 5.97 -19.83 12.48
N ALA A 284 5.83 -19.91 11.16
CA ALA A 284 5.02 -20.94 10.50
C ALA A 284 5.56 -22.36 10.74
N PHE A 285 6.88 -22.52 10.90
CA PHE A 285 7.49 -23.79 11.29
C PHE A 285 7.13 -24.16 12.73
N VAL A 286 7.23 -23.20 13.67
CA VAL A 286 6.98 -23.43 15.10
C VAL A 286 5.50 -23.64 15.42
N HIS A 287 4.62 -22.82 14.83
CA HIS A 287 3.18 -22.86 15.04
C HIS A 287 2.44 -22.55 13.72
N PRO A 288 1.97 -23.58 13.00
CA PRO A 288 1.19 -23.37 11.79
C PRO A 288 -0.20 -22.82 12.14
N SER A 289 -0.38 -21.51 11.99
CA SER A 289 -1.65 -20.82 12.22
C SER A 289 -2.19 -20.24 10.91
N SER A 290 -3.50 -20.35 10.69
CA SER A 290 -4.20 -19.72 9.57
C SER A 290 -4.21 -18.19 9.64
N LYS A 291 -3.91 -17.61 10.81
CA LYS A 291 -3.82 -16.15 11.01
C LYS A 291 -2.45 -15.59 10.66
N LEU A 292 -1.47 -16.44 10.40
CA LEU A 292 -0.09 -16.05 10.13
C LEU A 292 0.09 -15.77 8.64
N PHE A 293 0.77 -14.67 8.31
CA PHE A 293 1.10 -14.35 6.94
C PHE A 293 2.12 -15.34 6.38
N THR A 294 2.04 -15.59 5.06
CA THR A 294 3.17 -16.22 4.37
C THR A 294 4.40 -15.29 4.39
N PRO A 295 5.63 -15.82 4.36
CA PRO A 295 6.87 -15.04 4.27
C PRO A 295 6.82 -13.92 3.22
N ARG A 296 6.36 -14.27 2.01
CA ARG A 296 6.26 -13.33 0.88
C ARG A 296 5.24 -12.23 1.15
N ALA A 297 4.10 -12.60 1.72
CA ALA A 297 3.04 -11.64 2.04
C ALA A 297 3.47 -10.65 3.11
N GLY A 298 4.09 -11.13 4.19
CA GLY A 298 4.62 -10.25 5.25
C GLY A 298 5.67 -9.27 4.71
N ALA A 299 6.55 -9.74 3.82
CA ALA A 299 7.56 -8.91 3.17
C ALA A 299 6.95 -7.86 2.22
N LEU A 300 6.02 -8.27 1.33
CA LEU A 300 5.32 -7.35 0.44
C LEU A 300 4.50 -6.32 1.22
N PHE A 301 3.85 -6.75 2.30
CA PHE A 301 3.06 -5.88 3.15
C PHE A 301 3.91 -4.79 3.80
N PHE A 302 5.08 -5.17 4.30
CA PHE A 302 6.04 -4.24 4.85
C PHE A 302 6.60 -3.26 3.80
N LEU A 303 6.89 -3.74 2.59
CA LEU A 303 7.42 -2.89 1.50
C LEU A 303 6.39 -1.89 0.97
N LEU A 304 5.17 -2.36 0.72
CA LEU A 304 4.12 -1.57 0.07
C LEU A 304 3.43 -0.60 1.05
N ALA A 305 3.39 -0.95 2.33
CA ALA A 305 2.87 -0.10 3.37
C ALA A 305 3.84 -0.09 4.57
N PRO A 306 4.94 0.68 4.55
CA PRO A 306 5.91 0.70 5.65
C PRO A 306 5.30 1.07 7.01
N VAL A 307 4.27 1.94 6.99
CA VAL A 307 3.49 2.34 8.17
C VAL A 307 2.69 1.16 8.77
N SER A 308 2.58 0.04 8.05
CA SER A 308 1.86 -1.16 8.48
C SER A 308 2.71 -2.11 9.33
N ALA A 309 4.00 -1.81 9.56
CA ALA A 309 4.86 -2.59 10.45
C ALA A 309 4.23 -2.89 11.84
N PRO A 310 3.50 -1.95 12.50
CA PRO A 310 2.80 -2.25 13.75
C PRO A 310 1.76 -3.37 13.61
N LEU A 311 1.06 -3.46 12.47
CA LEU A 311 0.07 -4.50 12.20
C LEU A 311 0.74 -5.87 12.03
N LEU A 312 1.86 -5.92 11.30
CA LEU A 312 2.63 -7.16 11.14
C LEU A 312 3.18 -7.65 12.48
N LEU A 313 3.72 -6.73 13.28
CA LEU A 313 4.24 -7.05 14.61
C LEU A 313 3.13 -7.48 15.57
N TRP A 314 1.96 -6.84 15.51
CA TRP A 314 0.79 -7.29 16.27
C TRP A 314 0.40 -8.72 15.88
N SER A 315 0.28 -9.02 14.58
CA SER A 315 -0.02 -10.37 14.09
C SER A 315 1.00 -11.40 14.59
N LEU A 316 2.29 -11.12 14.46
CA LEU A 316 3.37 -11.97 14.98
C LEU A 316 3.28 -12.17 16.49
N GLY A 317 3.09 -11.08 17.26
CA GLY A 317 2.97 -11.15 18.71
C GLY A 317 1.76 -11.98 19.17
N SER A 318 0.65 -11.92 18.42
CA SER A 318 -0.51 -12.77 18.67
C SER A 318 -0.20 -14.25 18.41
N ALA A 319 0.46 -14.58 17.30
CA ALA A 319 0.82 -15.95 16.96
C ALA A 319 1.84 -16.55 17.94
N VAL A 320 2.86 -15.78 18.33
CA VAL A 320 3.86 -16.19 19.33
C VAL A 320 3.22 -16.47 20.67
N ARG A 321 2.27 -15.64 21.11
CA ARG A 321 1.56 -15.84 22.37
C ARG A 321 0.64 -17.04 22.32
N ASP A 322 -0.10 -17.23 21.24
CA ASP A 322 -0.96 -18.40 21.06
C ASP A 322 -0.11 -19.68 21.14
N ALA A 323 1.06 -19.70 20.49
CA ALA A 323 2.03 -20.79 20.58
C ALA A 323 2.58 -21.01 22.00
N SER A 324 2.94 -19.94 22.72
CA SER A 324 3.41 -20.03 24.11
C SER A 324 2.34 -20.56 25.05
N SER A 325 1.08 -20.15 24.87
CA SER A 325 -0.05 -20.58 25.70
C SER A 325 -0.35 -22.07 25.55
N GLN A 326 -0.25 -22.59 24.32
CA GLN A 326 -0.43 -24.03 24.05
C GLN A 326 0.66 -24.90 24.68
N ARG A 327 1.84 -24.32 24.95
CA ARG A 327 2.97 -25.02 25.58
C ARG A 327 3.05 -24.84 27.09
N GLY A 328 2.08 -24.18 27.71
CA GLY A 328 2.10 -23.90 29.15
C GLY A 328 3.25 -22.98 29.60
N SER A 329 3.90 -22.28 28.66
CA SER A 329 4.98 -21.33 28.95
C SER A 329 4.40 -20.13 29.68
N SER A 330 4.80 -19.95 30.94
CA SER A 330 4.36 -18.87 31.82
C SER A 330 4.99 -17.51 31.51
N SER A 331 5.64 -17.35 30.35
CA SER A 331 6.29 -16.10 29.93
C SER A 331 5.24 -14.99 29.71
N ARG A 332 4.78 -14.41 30.81
CA ARG A 332 3.91 -13.24 30.91
C ARG A 332 4.70 -11.99 30.56
N ARG A 333 5.24 -11.90 29.34
CA ARG A 333 5.61 -10.58 28.82
C ARG A 333 4.32 -9.78 28.63
N SER A 334 4.27 -8.59 29.22
CA SER A 334 3.09 -7.72 29.21
C SER A 334 2.64 -7.39 27.78
N MET A 335 1.43 -7.82 27.42
CA MET A 335 0.78 -7.51 26.13
C MET A 335 0.71 -6.00 25.89
N LYS A 336 0.39 -5.23 26.94
CA LYS A 336 0.31 -3.76 26.86
C LYS A 336 1.65 -3.17 26.46
N ARG A 337 2.75 -3.66 27.04
CA ARG A 337 4.11 -3.20 26.74
C ARG A 337 4.52 -3.54 25.30
N PHE A 338 4.20 -4.74 24.83
CA PHE A 338 4.47 -5.14 23.44
C PHE A 338 3.69 -4.26 22.45
N ASN A 339 2.38 -4.10 22.65
CA ASN A 339 1.53 -3.29 21.77
C ASN A 339 1.98 -1.83 21.71
N MET A 340 2.38 -1.26 22.85
CA MET A 340 2.95 0.08 22.91
C MET A 340 4.22 0.17 22.05
N TRP A 341 5.13 -0.79 22.16
CA TRP A 341 6.35 -0.80 21.34
C TRP A 341 6.08 -1.03 19.85
N CYS A 342 5.05 -1.80 19.47
CA CYS A 342 4.68 -1.94 18.06
C CYS A 342 4.36 -0.59 17.41
N VAL A 343 3.78 0.35 18.16
CA VAL A 343 3.40 1.67 17.64
C VAL A 343 4.53 2.68 17.78
N VAL A 344 5.15 2.80 18.97
CA VAL A 344 6.11 3.88 19.26
C VAL A 344 7.50 3.56 18.70
N PHE A 345 7.97 2.32 18.84
CA PHE A 345 9.29 1.90 18.36
C PHE A 345 9.25 0.46 17.83
N PRO A 346 8.77 0.25 16.59
CA PRO A 346 8.71 -1.06 15.94
C PRO A 346 10.01 -1.90 16.08
N PRO A 347 11.23 -1.33 16.02
CA PRO A 347 12.46 -2.10 16.20
C PRO A 347 12.59 -2.81 17.56
N ILE A 348 12.04 -2.21 18.63
CA ILE A 348 12.05 -2.82 19.96
C ILE A 348 11.13 -4.04 19.97
N ALA A 349 9.93 -3.90 19.39
CA ALA A 349 8.98 -4.99 19.25
C ALA A 349 9.53 -6.12 18.36
N MET A 350 10.22 -5.81 17.25
CA MET A 350 10.91 -6.81 16.41
C MET A 350 11.89 -7.67 17.24
N GLY A 351 12.73 -7.03 18.07
CA GLY A 351 13.64 -7.73 18.96
C GLY A 351 12.92 -8.62 19.98
N MET A 352 11.81 -8.14 20.55
CA MET A 352 11.00 -8.91 21.49
C MET A 352 10.39 -10.17 20.85
N VAL A 353 9.89 -10.07 19.60
CA VAL A 353 9.37 -11.21 18.84
C VAL A 353 10.48 -12.21 18.54
N GLN A 354 11.66 -11.75 18.12
CA GLN A 354 12.78 -12.64 17.83
C GLN A 354 13.22 -13.42 19.07
N ASP A 355 13.34 -12.77 20.24
CA ASP A 355 13.71 -13.44 21.48
C ASP A 355 12.69 -14.52 21.85
N GLN A 356 11.39 -14.20 21.80
CA GLN A 356 10.34 -15.17 22.11
C GLN A 356 10.30 -16.35 21.13
N LEU A 357 10.56 -16.10 19.84
CA LEU A 357 10.62 -17.17 18.85
C LEU A 357 11.81 -18.09 19.09
N ASN A 358 12.96 -17.54 19.50
CA ASN A 358 14.13 -18.35 19.87
C ASN A 358 13.81 -19.29 21.05
N ASP A 359 13.15 -18.77 22.09
CA ASP A 359 12.74 -19.58 23.26
C ASP A 359 11.77 -20.72 22.85
N LEU A 360 10.85 -20.43 21.92
CA LEU A 360 9.93 -21.43 21.37
C LEU A 360 10.64 -22.47 20.48
N ALA A 361 11.65 -22.07 19.72
CA ALA A 361 12.44 -22.98 18.91
C ALA A 361 13.29 -23.91 19.79
N GLU A 362 13.91 -23.37 20.84
CA GLU A 362 14.73 -24.14 21.77
C GLU A 362 13.91 -25.16 22.56
N SER A 363 12.77 -24.74 23.12
CA SER A 363 11.86 -25.66 23.82
C SER A 363 11.36 -26.82 22.94
N ARG A 364 11.17 -26.58 21.63
CA ARG A 364 10.80 -27.65 20.69
C ARG A 364 11.93 -28.64 20.50
N SER A 365 13.16 -28.14 20.26
CA SER A 365 14.32 -29.00 20.05
C SER A 365 14.61 -29.90 21.25
N ARG A 366 14.36 -29.43 22.48
CA ARG A 366 14.45 -30.24 23.70
C ARG A 366 13.37 -31.32 23.75
N SER A 367 12.13 -31.00 23.40
CA SER A 367 11.04 -31.97 23.36
C SER A 367 11.27 -33.08 22.33
N ASP A 368 11.75 -32.73 21.14
CA ASP A 368 12.02 -33.69 20.06
C ASP A 368 13.22 -34.60 20.42
N GLY A 369 14.21 -34.07 21.16
CA GLY A 369 15.36 -34.83 21.63
C GLY A 369 15.04 -35.88 22.71
N VAL A 370 14.07 -35.60 23.60
CA VAL A 370 13.64 -36.54 24.66
C VAL A 370 12.89 -37.76 24.06
N HIS A 371 12.18 -37.57 22.95
CA HIS A 371 11.48 -38.68 22.27
C HIS A 371 12.41 -39.61 21.49
N LEU A 372 13.63 -39.19 21.15
CA LEU A 372 14.61 -40.02 20.44
C LEU A 372 15.53 -40.84 21.37
N GLN A 373 15.53 -40.56 22.69
CA GLN A 373 16.30 -41.33 23.67
C GLN A 373 15.49 -42.43 24.37
N THR A 374 14.18 -42.51 24.12
CA THR A 374 13.27 -43.46 24.76
C THR A 374 12.79 -44.59 23.83
N THR A 375 13.37 -44.66 22.63
CA THR A 375 13.23 -45.75 21.65
C THR A 375 14.60 -46.35 21.38
#